data_AF-A0A949M9R7-F1
#
_entry.id   AF-A0A949M9R7-F1
#
_cell.length_a   1.000
_cell.length_b   1.000
_cell.length_c   1.000
_cell.angle_alpha   90.00
_cell.angle_beta   90.00
_cell.angle_gamma   90.00
#
_symmetry.space_group_name_H-M   'P 1'
#
loop_
_entity.id
_entity.type
_entity.pdbx_description
1 polymer ?
#
loop_
_entity_poly.entity_id
_entity_poly.type
_entity_poly.pdbx_seq_one_letter_code
_entity_poly.pdbx_strand_id
1 'polypeptide(L)'
;ALNLLSFFSQMGGEQNSFWLPANLAECRLTEDVLPTDDSLAVDNGLELGNNTFIALNDGINRAPLIVTGVQPDKIVLSGPVGQVFGANDTQVESLVLARFDALKLTLNFVHSQLARCQVRFKELPWETGAVAGETIGETMGSLPTTAMLYVFTETTPAGATTWRFTNFERDLSDGANEYTSAAMQNDAITDAPNLERQSVNIKSRNFAGNPMALLLPFQLEFPLTVAIYEADLAENEPGNVTNLRCYFSGEVSEIALDGPIITATCESLSWMFDRTAARRLYQNNDNWNLFEPANGLAASDWQWNATVVSYDAPTATLVIGAIAANNQGLNGATVLAAHYFAAGYAQITTGAATQYRMVGDSTAIAGGEITVSLAQALSTVPNVGDAVKIFAGYDGQYETAIGKFANGPKFGGFPFIPVGNPFVLKITQPAYGPGKK
;
A
#
# COMPACT_ATOMS: atom_id res chain seq x y z
N ALA A 1 8.42 -11.01 -35.33
CA ALA A 1 7.91 -10.98 -33.95
C ALA A 1 8.86 -10.22 -33.01
N LEU A 2 10.14 -10.61 -32.91
CA LEU A 2 11.13 -9.93 -32.07
C LEU A 2 11.25 -8.42 -32.33
N ASN A 3 11.33 -7.99 -33.59
CA ASN A 3 11.44 -6.56 -33.92
C ASN A 3 10.19 -5.74 -33.55
N LEU A 4 9.00 -6.34 -33.58
CA LEU A 4 7.76 -5.67 -33.16
C LEU A 4 7.68 -5.56 -31.63
N LEU A 5 8.06 -6.64 -30.93
CA LEU A 5 8.11 -6.66 -29.47
C LEU A 5 9.16 -5.67 -28.94
N SER A 6 10.34 -5.62 -29.56
CA SER A 6 11.38 -4.66 -29.19
C SER A 6 10.93 -3.24 -29.47
N PHE A 7 10.27 -2.99 -30.60
CA PHE A 7 9.70 -1.67 -30.92
C PHE A 7 8.63 -1.26 -29.92
N PHE A 8 7.66 -2.14 -29.61
CA PHE A 8 6.63 -1.87 -28.61
C PHE A 8 7.22 -1.59 -27.22
N SER A 9 8.26 -2.33 -26.85
CA SER A 9 8.99 -2.14 -25.60
C SER A 9 9.76 -0.81 -25.57
N GLN A 10 10.40 -0.42 -26.67
CA GLN A 10 11.12 0.85 -26.78
C GLN A 10 10.18 2.05 -26.75
N MET A 11 8.97 1.90 -27.31
CA MET A 11 7.96 2.96 -27.31
C MET A 11 7.17 3.04 -26.00
N GLY A 12 7.38 2.13 -25.04
CA GLY A 12 6.70 2.18 -23.74
C GLY A 12 5.16 2.03 -23.83
N GLY A 13 4.64 1.41 -24.89
CA GLY A 13 3.20 1.30 -25.13
C GLY A 13 2.53 2.66 -25.38
N GLU A 14 1.72 3.13 -24.43
CA GLU A 14 0.98 4.40 -24.54
C GLU A 14 1.85 5.65 -24.26
N GLN A 15 3.14 5.45 -23.96
CA GLN A 15 4.02 6.52 -23.49
C GLN A 15 4.60 7.34 -24.62
N ASN A 16 5.35 6.72 -25.54
CA ASN A 16 6.06 7.46 -26.59
C ASN A 16 5.23 7.59 -27.87
N SER A 17 5.37 8.73 -28.53
CA SER A 17 4.79 8.98 -29.84
C SER A 17 5.76 8.56 -30.96
N PHE A 18 5.22 8.17 -32.11
CA PHE A 18 6.00 7.88 -33.31
C PHE A 18 5.19 8.20 -34.56
N TRP A 19 5.90 8.43 -35.66
CA TRP A 19 5.29 8.67 -36.96
C TRP A 19 4.87 7.35 -37.59
N LEU A 20 3.58 7.20 -37.81
CA LEU A 20 2.98 6.04 -38.46
C LEU A 20 2.63 6.37 -39.91
N PRO A 21 3.15 5.63 -40.91
CA PRO A 21 2.71 5.79 -42.29
C PRO A 21 1.25 5.35 -42.44
N ALA A 22 0.44 6.19 -43.09
CA ALA A 22 -0.95 5.88 -43.39
C ALA A 22 -1.10 4.75 -44.43
N ASN A 23 -0.04 4.40 -45.16
CA ASN A 23 -0.04 3.46 -46.29
C ASN A 23 -1.09 3.82 -47.35
N LEU A 24 -1.37 5.13 -47.50
CA LEU A 24 -2.20 5.70 -48.55
C LEU A 24 -1.27 6.49 -49.46
N ALA A 25 -1.18 6.10 -50.74
CA ALA A 25 -0.44 6.83 -51.75
C ALA A 25 -1.26 8.05 -52.17
N GLU A 26 -0.97 9.20 -51.57
CA GLU A 26 -1.73 10.45 -51.80
C GLU A 26 -1.31 11.15 -53.09
N CYS A 27 -0.04 10.99 -53.48
CA CYS A 27 0.47 11.45 -54.77
C CYS A 27 1.53 10.49 -55.30
N ARG A 28 1.89 10.64 -56.58
CA ARG A 28 2.92 9.86 -57.26
C ARG A 28 4.04 10.76 -57.72
N LEU A 29 5.26 10.27 -57.60
CA LEU A 29 6.43 10.91 -58.19
C LEU A 29 6.34 10.85 -59.71
N THR A 30 6.64 11.96 -60.37
CA THR A 30 6.68 12.05 -61.84
C THR A 30 8.11 11.93 -62.39
N GLU A 31 9.12 12.11 -61.52
CA GLU A 31 10.54 12.03 -61.83
C GLU A 31 11.31 11.33 -60.70
N ASP A 32 12.48 10.76 -61.02
CA ASP A 32 13.34 10.14 -60.03
C ASP A 32 13.91 11.21 -59.09
N VAL A 33 14.00 10.87 -57.80
CA VAL A 33 14.45 11.80 -56.74
C VAL A 33 15.91 11.53 -56.43
N LEU A 34 16.70 12.58 -56.39
CA LEU A 34 18.11 12.55 -56.02
C LEU A 34 18.32 12.93 -54.55
N PRO A 35 19.44 12.52 -53.93
CA PRO A 35 19.71 12.76 -52.51
C PRO A 35 19.79 14.25 -52.14
N THR A 36 20.10 15.11 -53.11
CA THR A 36 20.24 16.56 -52.91
C THR A 36 18.96 17.34 -53.15
N ASP A 37 17.91 16.67 -53.63
CA ASP A 37 16.68 17.35 -54.02
C ASP A 37 15.96 17.84 -52.76
N ASP A 38 15.66 19.13 -52.72
CA ASP A 38 14.87 19.80 -51.69
C ASP A 38 13.40 19.97 -52.11
N SER A 39 13.04 19.37 -53.24
CA SER A 39 11.71 19.44 -53.80
C SER A 39 11.43 18.28 -54.73
N LEU A 40 10.17 17.83 -54.75
CA LEU A 40 9.73 16.60 -55.40
C LEU A 40 8.75 16.93 -56.52
N ALA A 41 8.98 16.40 -57.72
CA ALA A 41 8.02 16.47 -58.81
C ALA A 41 6.93 15.41 -58.61
N VAL A 42 5.67 15.84 -58.56
CA VAL A 42 4.51 14.96 -58.30
C VAL A 42 3.35 15.25 -59.23
N ASP A 43 2.43 14.30 -59.33
CA ASP A 43 1.22 14.43 -60.16
C ASP A 43 0.12 15.32 -59.55
N ASN A 44 0.03 15.40 -58.21
CA ASN A 44 -0.96 16.24 -57.50
C ASN A 44 -0.43 16.71 -56.13
N GLY A 45 0.33 17.80 -56.11
CA GLY A 45 0.94 18.32 -54.87
C GLY A 45 -0.03 19.11 -53.96
N LEU A 46 -1.13 19.66 -54.50
CA LEU A 46 -2.01 20.55 -53.74
C LEU A 46 -2.82 19.84 -52.64
N GLU A 47 -3.11 18.55 -52.81
CA GLU A 47 -3.95 17.79 -51.86
C GLU A 47 -3.24 17.47 -50.54
N LEU A 48 -1.90 17.47 -50.52
CA LEU A 48 -1.11 17.23 -49.31
C LEU A 48 -1.18 18.39 -48.31
N GLY A 49 -1.39 19.62 -48.79
CA GLY A 49 -1.34 20.83 -47.96
C GLY A 49 0.07 21.21 -47.49
N ASN A 50 0.20 22.43 -46.95
CA ASN A 50 1.46 22.93 -46.39
C ASN A 50 1.67 22.40 -44.95
N ASN A 51 2.94 22.25 -44.56
CA ASN A 51 3.39 21.76 -43.25
C ASN A 51 2.97 20.32 -42.93
N THR A 52 2.72 19.51 -43.95
CA THR A 52 2.37 18.09 -43.79
C THR A 52 3.62 17.22 -43.73
N PHE A 53 3.57 16.14 -42.96
CA PHE A 53 4.64 15.15 -42.88
C PHE A 53 4.38 14.01 -43.85
N ILE A 54 5.39 13.65 -44.63
CA ILE A 54 5.30 12.57 -45.62
C ILE A 54 6.47 11.60 -45.45
N ALA A 55 6.31 10.38 -45.95
CA ALA A 55 7.39 9.42 -46.13
C ALA A 55 7.47 8.99 -47.59
N LEU A 56 8.69 8.97 -48.12
CA LEU A 56 9.01 8.24 -49.35
C LEU A 56 9.35 6.80 -48.99
N ASN A 57 8.67 5.84 -49.61
CA ASN A 57 8.82 4.42 -49.31
C ASN A 57 8.89 3.61 -50.62
N ASP A 58 10.05 3.02 -50.91
CA ASP A 58 10.25 2.11 -52.06
C ASP A 58 10.13 0.62 -51.66
N GLY A 59 9.70 0.35 -50.42
CA GLY A 59 9.62 -0.98 -49.83
C GLY A 59 10.92 -1.47 -49.17
N ILE A 60 12.05 -0.79 -49.39
CA ILE A 60 13.37 -1.11 -48.82
C ILE A 60 13.88 0.07 -47.97
N ASN A 61 13.89 1.26 -48.55
CA ASN A 61 14.28 2.53 -47.97
C ASN A 61 13.04 3.35 -47.59
N ARG A 62 13.17 4.10 -46.50
CA ARG A 62 12.13 5.01 -46.03
C ARG A 62 12.76 6.33 -45.60
N ALA A 63 12.27 7.44 -46.17
CA ALA A 63 12.73 8.78 -45.81
C ALA A 63 11.54 9.63 -45.32
N PRO A 64 11.45 9.94 -44.01
CA PRO A 64 10.47 10.88 -43.48
C PRO A 64 10.90 12.33 -43.79
N LEU A 65 9.98 13.15 -44.29
CA LEU A 65 10.22 14.50 -44.77
C LEU A 65 9.08 15.44 -44.35
N ILE A 66 9.37 16.74 -44.31
CA ILE A 66 8.38 17.78 -44.01
C ILE A 66 8.14 18.60 -45.27
N VAL A 67 6.87 18.75 -45.65
CA VAL A 67 6.43 19.60 -46.74
C VAL A 67 6.28 21.03 -46.25
N THR A 68 7.08 21.96 -46.76
CA THR A 68 7.02 23.38 -46.38
C THR A 68 6.20 24.22 -47.37
N GLY A 69 5.99 23.71 -48.58
CA GLY A 69 5.19 24.38 -49.61
C GLY A 69 4.66 23.40 -50.66
N VAL A 70 3.47 23.67 -51.20
CA VAL A 70 2.87 22.87 -52.27
C VAL A 70 2.58 23.68 -53.54
N GLN A 71 2.75 23.02 -54.69
CA GLN A 71 2.39 23.48 -56.02
C GLN A 71 1.64 22.34 -56.75
N PRO A 72 0.93 22.60 -57.87
CA PRO A 72 0.17 21.57 -58.59
C PRO A 72 0.98 20.34 -58.97
N ASP A 73 2.21 20.54 -59.45
CA ASP A 73 3.11 19.53 -60.00
C ASP A 73 4.37 19.30 -59.14
N LYS A 74 4.43 19.92 -57.96
CA LYS A 74 5.65 19.95 -57.16
C LYS A 74 5.38 20.16 -55.67
N ILE A 75 6.21 19.54 -54.84
CA ILE A 75 6.21 19.73 -53.38
C ILE A 75 7.59 20.25 -52.96
N VAL A 76 7.63 21.23 -52.06
CA VAL A 76 8.86 21.79 -51.49
C VAL A 76 9.06 21.21 -50.09
N LEU A 77 10.28 20.73 -49.82
CA LEU A 77 10.64 20.07 -48.57
C LEU A 77 11.35 21.05 -47.62
N SER A 78 11.45 20.67 -46.34
CA SER A 78 12.25 21.41 -45.36
C SER A 78 13.77 21.22 -45.53
N GLY A 79 14.18 20.19 -46.27
CA GLY A 79 15.59 19.86 -46.50
C GLY A 79 15.74 18.75 -47.56
N PRO A 80 17.00 18.41 -47.91
CA PRO A 80 17.30 17.41 -48.93
C PRO A 80 16.86 15.99 -48.52
N VAL A 81 16.42 15.18 -49.49
CA VAL A 81 15.90 13.82 -49.25
C VAL A 81 16.96 12.85 -48.71
N GLY A 82 18.22 13.06 -49.06
CA GLY A 82 19.37 12.29 -48.55
C GLY A 82 19.57 10.90 -49.17
N GLN A 83 18.63 10.42 -49.98
CA GLN A 83 18.70 9.13 -50.68
C GLN A 83 18.07 9.21 -52.09
N VAL A 84 18.35 8.21 -52.94
CA VAL A 84 17.75 8.10 -54.27
C VAL A 84 16.45 7.33 -54.17
N PHE A 85 15.38 7.83 -54.80
CA PHE A 85 14.11 7.13 -54.94
C PHE A 85 13.66 7.12 -56.40
N GLY A 86 13.28 5.95 -56.92
CA GLY A 86 12.77 5.81 -58.29
C GLY A 86 11.30 6.22 -58.38
N ALA A 87 10.91 6.93 -59.44
CA ALA A 87 9.55 7.46 -59.58
C ALA A 87 8.47 6.37 -59.62
N ASN A 88 8.78 5.24 -60.26
CA ASN A 88 7.82 4.15 -60.48
C ASN A 88 7.68 3.20 -59.28
N ASP A 89 8.69 3.15 -58.42
CA ASP A 89 8.78 2.17 -57.33
C ASP A 89 8.55 2.78 -55.94
N THR A 90 8.42 4.12 -55.86
CA THR A 90 8.28 4.84 -54.59
C THR A 90 6.85 5.31 -54.37
N GLN A 91 6.35 5.09 -53.17
CA GLN A 91 5.08 5.63 -52.69
C GLN A 91 5.34 6.88 -51.83
N VAL A 92 4.54 7.91 -52.05
CA VAL A 92 4.47 9.09 -51.18
C VAL A 92 3.29 8.90 -50.23
N GLU A 93 3.59 8.70 -48.96
CA GLU A 93 2.60 8.39 -47.92
C GLU A 93 2.57 9.49 -46.87
N SER A 94 1.38 9.91 -46.44
CA SER A 94 1.26 10.82 -45.28
C SER A 94 1.64 10.11 -43.97
N LEU A 95 2.35 10.84 -43.12
CA LEU A 95 2.74 10.41 -41.78
C LEU A 95 1.78 11.00 -40.76
N VAL A 96 1.21 10.13 -39.92
CA VAL A 96 0.36 10.51 -38.81
C VAL A 96 1.14 10.34 -37.51
N LEU A 97 1.14 11.36 -36.66
CA LEU A 97 1.71 11.24 -35.32
C LEU A 97 0.76 10.40 -34.47
N ALA A 98 1.23 9.25 -34.01
CA ALA A 98 0.40 8.34 -33.24
C ALA A 98 1.19 7.72 -32.08
N ARG A 99 0.46 7.13 -31.15
CA ARG A 99 1.00 6.23 -30.13
C ARG A 99 0.16 4.97 -30.04
N PHE A 100 0.66 3.94 -29.37
CA PHE A 100 -0.18 2.78 -29.09
C PHE A 100 -1.35 3.18 -28.18
N ASP A 101 -2.51 2.56 -28.38
CA ASP A 101 -3.72 2.74 -27.56
C ASP A 101 -3.83 1.67 -26.45
N ALA A 102 -2.73 1.00 -26.15
CA ALA A 102 -2.70 -0.05 -25.13
C ALA A 102 -1.32 -0.19 -24.49
N LEU A 103 -1.30 -0.31 -23.16
CA LEU A 103 -0.12 -0.65 -22.36
C LEU A 103 0.35 -2.11 -22.52
N LYS A 104 -0.48 -2.98 -23.13
CA LYS A 104 -0.20 -4.41 -23.28
C LYS A 104 -0.40 -4.86 -24.72
N LEU A 105 0.56 -5.61 -25.24
CA LEU A 105 0.49 -6.22 -26.57
C LEU A 105 0.17 -7.72 -26.45
N THR A 106 -0.98 -8.14 -26.97
CA THR A 106 -1.36 -9.56 -26.97
C THR A 106 -0.99 -10.21 -28.30
N LEU A 107 -0.16 -11.27 -28.24
CA LEU A 107 0.23 -12.06 -29.40
C LEU A 107 -0.45 -13.44 -29.36
N ASN A 108 -1.24 -13.74 -30.38
CA ASN A 108 -1.86 -15.05 -30.56
C ASN A 108 -1.04 -15.86 -31.57
N PHE A 109 -0.23 -16.80 -31.09
CA PHE A 109 0.56 -17.69 -31.95
C PHE A 109 -0.36 -18.75 -32.58
N VAL A 110 -0.54 -18.66 -33.89
CA VAL A 110 -1.28 -19.67 -34.66
C VAL A 110 -0.36 -20.85 -34.99
N HIS A 111 0.93 -20.57 -35.22
CA HIS A 111 1.99 -21.57 -35.21
C HIS A 111 3.32 -20.95 -34.73
N SER A 112 4.36 -21.77 -34.57
CA SER A 112 5.70 -21.35 -34.13
C SER A 112 6.34 -20.17 -34.87
N GLN A 113 5.96 -19.86 -36.11
CA GLN A 113 6.51 -18.74 -36.90
C GLN A 113 5.44 -17.70 -37.30
N LEU A 114 4.18 -17.91 -36.92
CA LEU A 114 3.07 -16.99 -37.25
C LEU A 114 2.31 -16.62 -35.99
N ALA A 115 2.39 -15.33 -35.64
CA ALA A 115 1.57 -14.73 -34.60
C ALA A 115 0.63 -13.70 -35.20
N ARG A 116 -0.61 -13.66 -34.72
CA ARG A 116 -1.58 -12.63 -35.02
C ARG A 116 -1.64 -11.66 -33.84
N CYS A 117 -1.60 -10.37 -34.16
CA CYS A 117 -1.78 -9.29 -33.20
C CYS A 117 -2.73 -8.26 -33.80
N GLN A 118 -3.59 -7.67 -32.97
CA GLN A 118 -4.35 -6.49 -33.34
C GLN A 118 -3.77 -5.32 -32.56
N VAL A 119 -3.23 -4.35 -33.29
CA VAL A 119 -2.66 -3.14 -32.72
C VAL A 119 -3.60 -1.98 -33.01
N ARG A 120 -3.88 -1.17 -32.00
CA ARG A 120 -4.63 0.07 -32.14
C ARG A 120 -3.69 1.23 -31.87
N PHE A 121 -3.86 2.28 -32.66
CA PHE A 121 -3.12 3.51 -32.53
C PHE A 121 -4.08 4.63 -32.21
N LYS A 122 -3.64 5.54 -31.36
CA LYS A 122 -4.33 6.79 -31.07
C LYS A 122 -3.57 7.91 -31.75
N GLU A 123 -4.23 8.58 -32.68
CA GLU A 123 -3.69 9.79 -33.31
C GLU A 123 -3.54 10.88 -32.26
N LEU A 124 -2.39 11.54 -32.29
CA LEU A 124 -2.06 12.65 -31.40
C LEU A 124 -2.17 13.95 -32.19
N PRO A 125 -2.85 14.97 -31.65
CA PRO A 125 -2.82 16.29 -32.25
C PRO A 125 -1.38 16.82 -32.20
N TRP A 126 -0.84 17.23 -33.34
CA TRP A 126 0.41 17.95 -33.39
C TRP A 126 0.09 19.44 -33.58
N GLU A 127 0.55 20.29 -32.66
CA GLU A 127 0.44 21.75 -32.80
C GLU A 127 1.57 22.25 -33.72
N THR A 128 1.24 23.19 -34.61
CA THR A 128 2.15 23.74 -35.65
C THR A 128 3.30 24.59 -35.10
N GLY A 129 3.46 24.67 -33.78
CA GLY A 129 4.62 25.26 -33.13
C GLY A 129 5.15 24.31 -32.07
N ALA A 130 6.36 23.80 -32.25
CA ALA A 130 7.09 23.20 -31.13
C ALA A 130 7.20 24.25 -30.02
N VAL A 131 6.65 23.95 -28.84
CA VAL A 131 6.86 24.78 -27.65
C VAL A 131 8.36 24.77 -27.37
N ALA A 132 8.95 25.94 -27.07
CA ALA A 132 10.39 26.04 -26.83
C ALA A 132 10.83 25.06 -25.72
N GLY A 133 11.65 24.06 -26.08
CA GLY A 133 12.12 23.01 -25.18
C GLY A 133 11.59 21.61 -25.48
N GLU A 134 10.66 21.46 -26.43
CA GLU A 134 10.20 20.14 -26.88
C GLU A 134 10.76 19.77 -28.25
N THR A 135 11.32 18.56 -28.36
CA THR A 135 11.81 17.99 -29.62
C THR A 135 10.75 17.05 -30.21
N ILE A 136 10.47 17.26 -31.50
CA ILE A 136 9.50 16.46 -32.26
C ILE A 136 9.96 14.99 -32.31
N GLY A 137 9.08 14.06 -31.90
CA GLY A 137 9.37 12.63 -31.88
C GLY A 137 10.24 12.14 -30.72
N GLU A 138 10.66 13.04 -29.82
CA GLU A 138 11.39 12.69 -28.60
C GLU A 138 10.58 13.04 -27.35
N THR A 139 10.10 14.28 -27.22
CA THR A 139 9.39 14.74 -26.01
C THR A 139 7.93 15.14 -26.28
N MET A 140 7.59 15.51 -27.52
CA MET A 140 6.22 15.92 -27.86
C MET A 140 5.23 14.76 -27.79
N GLY A 141 4.23 14.88 -26.90
CA GLY A 141 3.18 13.89 -26.70
C GLY A 141 3.58 12.67 -25.86
N SER A 142 4.78 12.69 -25.28
CA SER A 142 5.23 11.66 -24.33
C SER A 142 4.50 11.79 -23.00
N LEU A 143 4.01 10.68 -22.45
CA LEU A 143 3.52 10.64 -21.07
C LEU A 143 4.66 10.20 -20.14
N PRO A 144 4.83 10.85 -18.97
CA PRO A 144 5.84 10.43 -18.01
C PRO A 144 5.57 8.99 -17.59
N THR A 145 6.63 8.20 -17.49
CA THR A 145 6.54 6.84 -16.95
C THR A 145 6.26 6.96 -15.45
N THR A 146 5.17 6.38 -14.97
CA THR A 146 4.83 6.39 -13.54
C THR A 146 5.03 5.01 -12.90
N ALA A 147 5.38 5.02 -11.62
CA ALA A 147 5.45 3.83 -10.76
C ALA A 147 4.60 4.01 -9.51
N MET A 148 4.11 2.89 -8.98
CA MET A 148 3.44 2.87 -7.68
C MET A 148 4.43 2.41 -6.61
N LEU A 149 4.42 3.13 -5.49
CA LEU A 149 5.25 2.89 -4.33
C LEU A 149 4.35 2.61 -3.12
N TYR A 150 4.64 1.53 -2.42
CA TYR A 150 3.90 1.08 -1.24
C TYR A 150 4.76 1.26 0.01
N VAL A 151 4.22 1.95 1.00
CA VAL A 151 4.85 2.14 2.30
C VAL A 151 3.97 1.52 3.36
N PHE A 152 4.42 0.41 3.95
CA PHE A 152 3.76 -0.23 5.09
C PHE A 152 4.44 0.20 6.37
N THR A 153 3.67 0.60 7.38
CA THR A 153 4.21 1.02 8.68
C THR A 153 3.44 0.37 9.82
N GLU A 154 4.19 -0.28 10.71
CA GLU A 154 3.72 -0.73 12.02
C GLU A 154 4.29 0.22 13.08
N THR A 155 3.44 0.90 13.83
CA THR A 155 3.88 1.81 14.90
C THR A 155 3.69 1.14 16.26
N THR A 156 4.80 0.80 16.91
CA THR A 156 4.80 0.28 18.28
C THR A 156 5.24 1.37 19.27
N PRO A 157 4.97 1.22 20.59
CA PRO A 157 5.50 2.12 21.61
C PRO A 157 7.04 2.21 21.64
N ALA A 158 7.74 1.21 21.11
CA ALA A 158 9.20 1.18 21.05
C ALA A 158 9.78 1.86 19.80
N GLY A 159 8.95 2.11 18.77
CA GLY A 159 9.37 2.69 17.49
C GLY A 159 8.47 2.24 16.33
N ALA A 160 8.70 2.84 15.16
CA ALA A 160 8.01 2.49 13.92
C ALA A 160 8.90 1.59 13.05
N THR A 161 8.35 0.49 12.57
CA THR A 161 8.96 -0.36 11.55
C THR A 161 8.30 -0.03 10.21
N THR A 162 9.11 0.27 9.19
CA THR A 162 8.60 0.66 7.87
C THR A 162 9.17 -0.24 6.78
N TRP A 163 8.29 -0.78 5.94
CA TRP A 163 8.65 -1.54 4.74
C TRP A 163 8.26 -0.76 3.49
N ARG A 164 9.14 -0.75 2.49
CA ARG A 164 8.98 0.04 1.26
C ARG A 164 9.12 -0.87 0.05
N PHE A 165 8.11 -0.85 -0.81
CA PHE A 165 8.07 -1.68 -2.01
C PHE A 165 7.61 -0.88 -3.23
N THR A 166 7.95 -1.37 -4.42
CA THR A 166 7.40 -0.85 -5.68
C THR A 166 6.87 -1.98 -6.55
N ASN A 167 5.83 -1.70 -7.34
CA ASN A 167 5.38 -2.60 -8.40
C ASN A 167 6.25 -2.52 -9.66
N PHE A 168 7.19 -1.57 -9.71
CA PHE A 168 8.07 -1.38 -10.85
C PHE A 168 9.08 -2.53 -10.96
N GLU A 169 9.54 -2.83 -12.17
CA GLU A 169 10.38 -4.00 -12.47
C GLU A 169 11.79 -3.98 -11.85
N ARG A 170 12.20 -2.83 -11.29
CA ARG A 170 13.47 -2.61 -10.61
C ARG A 170 13.27 -1.79 -9.34
N ASP A 171 14.27 -1.84 -8.47
CA ASP A 171 14.30 -1.03 -7.25
C ASP A 171 14.31 0.46 -7.61
N LEU A 172 13.63 1.26 -6.78
CA LEU A 172 13.50 2.70 -6.94
C LEU A 172 13.94 3.43 -5.66
N SER A 173 14.41 4.66 -5.79
CA SER A 173 14.83 5.52 -4.68
C SER A 173 14.11 6.86 -4.72
N ASP A 174 13.72 7.35 -3.54
CA ASP A 174 13.28 8.72 -3.30
C ASP A 174 14.19 9.34 -2.22
N GLY A 175 15.27 10.00 -2.66
CA GLY A 175 16.28 10.54 -1.78
C GLY A 175 16.97 9.46 -0.94
N ALA A 176 16.71 9.43 0.37
CA ALA A 176 17.26 8.42 1.29
C ALA A 176 16.36 7.19 1.45
N ASN A 177 15.16 7.18 0.85
CA ASN A 177 14.23 6.06 0.93
C ASN A 177 14.47 5.12 -0.26
N GLU A 178 14.76 3.86 0.03
CA GLU A 178 14.85 2.80 -0.99
C GLU A 178 13.55 1.98 -1.02
N TYR A 179 13.06 1.69 -2.22
CA TYR A 179 11.87 0.91 -2.51
C TYR A 179 12.27 -0.34 -3.30
N THR A 180 12.10 -1.50 -2.68
CA THR A 180 12.45 -2.78 -3.32
C THR A 180 11.34 -3.23 -4.28
N SER A 181 11.73 -3.68 -5.47
CA SER A 181 10.81 -4.28 -6.43
C SER A 181 10.20 -5.55 -5.86
N ALA A 182 8.87 -5.60 -5.84
CA ALA A 182 8.13 -6.75 -5.40
C ALA A 182 6.92 -6.99 -6.30
N ALA A 183 6.49 -8.26 -6.38
CA ALA A 183 5.30 -8.64 -7.13
C ALA A 183 4.03 -8.20 -6.38
N MET A 184 3.78 -6.89 -6.36
CA MET A 184 2.64 -6.22 -5.75
C MET A 184 1.84 -5.49 -6.81
N GLN A 185 0.52 -5.50 -6.66
CA GLN A 185 -0.40 -4.72 -7.47
C GLN A 185 -1.57 -4.27 -6.60
N ASN A 186 -2.17 -3.14 -6.93
CA ASN A 186 -3.41 -2.69 -6.31
C ASN A 186 -4.53 -2.65 -7.35
N ASP A 187 -5.75 -2.83 -6.88
CA ASP A 187 -6.95 -2.54 -7.68
C ASP A 187 -7.06 -1.02 -7.91
N ALA A 188 -7.95 -0.61 -8.81
CA ALA A 188 -8.16 0.81 -9.11
C ALA A 188 -8.57 1.56 -7.84
N ILE A 189 -7.85 2.62 -7.53
CA ILE A 189 -8.16 3.49 -6.38
C ILE A 189 -9.18 4.51 -6.86
N THR A 190 -10.41 4.39 -6.35
CA THR A 190 -11.51 5.30 -6.65
C THR A 190 -11.72 6.26 -5.49
N ASP A 191 -11.67 7.55 -5.79
CA ASP A 191 -12.06 8.59 -4.85
C ASP A 191 -13.54 8.94 -5.06
N ALA A 192 -14.29 9.00 -3.96
CA ALA A 192 -15.69 9.37 -3.96
C ALA A 192 -15.87 10.54 -2.98
N PRO A 193 -16.61 11.60 -3.35
CA PRO A 193 -16.76 12.81 -2.53
C PRO A 193 -17.66 12.61 -1.30
N ASN A 194 -18.26 11.44 -1.15
CA ASN A 194 -19.08 11.07 0.00
C ASN A 194 -18.18 10.57 1.15
N LEU A 195 -18.69 10.62 2.38
CA LEU A 195 -18.03 10.05 3.55
C LEU A 195 -18.14 8.51 3.58
N GLU A 196 -18.19 7.87 2.41
CA GLU A 196 -18.25 6.42 2.32
C GLU A 196 -16.85 5.82 2.45
N ARG A 197 -16.84 4.54 2.79
CA ARG A 197 -15.62 3.76 2.95
C ARG A 197 -14.89 3.67 1.62
N GLN A 198 -13.73 4.31 1.54
CA GLN A 198 -12.79 4.04 0.46
C GLN A 198 -11.97 2.84 0.86
N SER A 199 -11.94 1.84 -0.02
CA SER A 199 -11.14 0.64 0.17
C SER A 199 -10.35 0.34 -1.09
N VAL A 200 -9.14 -0.18 -0.91
CA VAL A 200 -8.30 -0.66 -1.99
C VAL A 200 -7.80 -2.05 -1.63
N ASN A 201 -7.87 -2.97 -2.59
CA ASN A 201 -7.28 -4.29 -2.43
C ASN A 201 -5.85 -4.26 -2.98
N ILE A 202 -4.89 -4.66 -2.15
CA ILE A 202 -3.50 -4.89 -2.55
C ILE A 202 -3.30 -6.39 -2.67
N LYS A 203 -2.85 -6.84 -3.84
CA LYS A 203 -2.52 -8.24 -4.12
C LYS A 203 -1.01 -8.37 -4.23
N SER A 204 -0.45 -9.33 -3.52
CA SER A 204 0.98 -9.63 -3.60
C SER A 204 1.21 -11.13 -3.52
N ARG A 205 2.35 -11.58 -4.06
CA ARG A 205 2.82 -12.93 -3.75
C ARG A 205 3.26 -13.01 -2.28
N ASN A 206 3.04 -14.15 -1.64
CA ASN A 206 3.64 -14.42 -0.34
C ASN A 206 5.16 -14.65 -0.52
N PHE A 207 5.97 -13.72 -0.03
CA PHE A 207 7.43 -13.77 -0.07
C PHE A 207 8.01 -13.43 1.30
N ALA A 208 9.27 -13.83 1.54
CA ALA A 208 9.93 -13.58 2.82
C ALA A 208 10.11 -12.08 3.08
N GLY A 209 9.60 -11.59 4.22
CA GLY A 209 9.62 -10.16 4.56
C GLY A 209 8.42 -9.36 4.06
N ASN A 210 7.40 -10.01 3.49
CA ASN A 210 6.14 -9.35 3.17
C ASN A 210 5.38 -9.00 4.47
N PRO A 211 5.12 -7.71 4.79
CA PRO A 211 4.48 -7.32 6.04
C PRO A 211 3.03 -7.80 6.13
N MET A 212 2.35 -8.00 5.00
CA MET A 212 0.99 -8.54 4.97
C MET A 212 0.93 -10.00 5.45
N ALA A 213 2.03 -10.75 5.31
CA ALA A 213 2.08 -12.11 5.84
C ALA A 213 2.10 -12.14 7.38
N LEU A 214 2.53 -11.06 8.05
CA LEU A 214 2.61 -10.99 9.52
C LEU A 214 1.22 -10.97 10.18
N LEU A 215 0.18 -10.61 9.44
CA LEU A 215 -1.21 -10.67 9.91
C LEU A 215 -1.75 -12.10 9.98
N LEU A 216 -1.09 -13.09 9.35
CA LEU A 216 -1.43 -14.51 9.43
C LEU A 216 -0.24 -15.29 10.03
N PRO A 217 -0.30 -15.84 11.27
CA PRO A 217 -1.42 -15.97 12.21
C PRO A 217 -1.43 -14.91 13.34
N PHE A 218 -1.75 -13.64 13.05
CA PHE A 218 -1.75 -12.54 14.03
C PHE A 218 -0.39 -12.31 14.72
N GLN A 219 0.71 -12.34 13.96
CA GLN A 219 2.04 -12.02 14.51
C GLN A 219 2.25 -10.52 14.71
N LEU A 220 1.46 -9.70 14.03
CA LEU A 220 1.45 -8.25 14.15
C LEU A 220 0.74 -7.84 15.45
N GLU A 221 1.40 -7.04 16.27
CA GLU A 221 0.88 -6.63 17.60
C GLU A 221 0.11 -5.32 17.54
N PHE A 222 0.44 -4.47 16.56
CA PHE A 222 -0.16 -3.16 16.34
C PHE A 222 -0.71 -3.06 14.92
N PRO A 223 -1.69 -2.18 14.65
CA PRO A 223 -2.25 -2.02 13.31
C PRO A 223 -1.18 -1.75 12.22
N LEU A 224 -1.33 -2.44 11.08
CA LEU A 224 -0.52 -2.16 9.89
C LEU A 224 -1.18 -1.06 9.08
N THR A 225 -0.47 0.06 8.91
CA THR A 225 -0.90 1.13 8.02
C THR A 225 -0.20 1.02 6.68
N VAL A 226 -0.89 1.46 5.62
CA VAL A 226 -0.34 1.50 4.26
C VAL A 226 -0.58 2.86 3.63
N ALA A 227 0.45 3.38 2.97
CA ALA A 227 0.36 4.51 2.08
C ALA A 227 0.81 4.11 0.68
N ILE A 228 0.01 4.42 -0.32
CA ILE A 228 0.29 4.19 -1.74
C ILE A 228 0.61 5.54 -2.37
N TYR A 229 1.79 5.64 -2.94
CA TYR A 229 2.24 6.80 -3.67
C TYR A 229 2.35 6.46 -5.15
N GLU A 230 2.09 7.45 -5.99
CA GLU A 230 2.46 7.45 -7.38
C GLU A 230 3.64 8.40 -7.57
N ALA A 231 4.60 8.03 -8.41
CA ALA A 231 5.77 8.83 -8.68
C ALA A 231 6.15 8.74 -10.16
N ASP A 232 6.70 9.82 -10.69
CA ASP A 232 7.24 9.88 -12.05
C ASP A 232 8.69 9.37 -12.02
N LEU A 233 9.07 8.50 -12.96
CA LEU A 233 10.45 8.07 -13.09
C LEU A 233 11.29 9.18 -13.70
N ALA A 234 12.45 9.47 -13.10
CA ALA A 234 13.41 10.40 -13.67
C ALA A 234 14.01 9.81 -14.96
N GLU A 235 13.84 10.49 -16.08
CA GLU A 235 14.40 10.08 -17.38
C GLU A 235 15.94 10.08 -17.38
N ASN A 236 16.55 10.97 -16.60
CA ASN A 236 18.00 11.18 -16.57
C ASN A 236 18.76 10.41 -15.47
N GLU A 237 18.05 9.79 -14.53
CA GLU A 237 18.66 9.07 -13.40
C GLU A 237 17.90 7.75 -13.14
N PRO A 238 18.27 6.66 -13.84
CA PRO A 238 17.58 5.39 -13.76
C PRO A 238 17.55 4.86 -12.33
N GLY A 239 16.36 4.78 -11.75
CA GLY A 239 16.16 4.31 -10.37
C GLY A 239 15.68 5.40 -9.43
N ASN A 240 15.83 6.69 -9.77
CA ASN A 240 15.31 7.76 -8.94
C ASN A 240 13.88 8.15 -9.36
N VAL A 241 13.02 8.43 -8.38
CA VAL A 241 11.67 8.94 -8.62
C VAL A 241 11.56 10.43 -8.34
N THR A 242 10.60 11.08 -8.96
CA THR A 242 10.25 12.49 -8.80
C THR A 242 8.73 12.65 -8.68
N ASN A 243 8.25 13.81 -8.25
CA ASN A 243 6.82 14.13 -8.13
C ASN A 243 6.00 13.11 -7.31
N LEU A 244 6.52 12.71 -6.15
CA LEU A 244 5.85 11.78 -5.25
C LEU A 244 4.48 12.34 -4.80
N ARG A 245 3.38 11.66 -5.15
CA ARG A 245 2.02 12.01 -4.75
C ARG A 245 1.37 10.86 -3.97
N CYS A 246 0.84 11.15 -2.78
CA CYS A 246 0.09 10.16 -2.01
C CYS A 246 -1.30 9.98 -2.63
N TYR A 247 -1.58 8.79 -3.14
CA TYR A 247 -2.85 8.45 -3.79
C TYR A 247 -3.83 7.80 -2.84
N PHE A 248 -3.33 7.02 -1.87
CA PHE A 248 -4.15 6.38 -0.84
C PHE A 248 -3.37 6.27 0.47
N SER A 249 -4.06 6.42 1.59
CA SER A 249 -3.52 6.12 2.92
C SER A 249 -4.61 5.52 3.80
N GLY A 250 -4.29 4.44 4.49
CA GLY A 250 -5.27 3.67 5.25
C GLY A 250 -4.65 2.61 6.15
N GLU A 251 -5.52 1.84 6.79
CA GLU A 251 -5.17 0.68 7.62
C GLU A 251 -5.52 -0.61 6.88
N VAL A 252 -4.69 -1.63 7.04
CA VAL A 252 -4.99 -2.97 6.53
C VAL A 252 -5.98 -3.65 7.46
N SER A 253 -7.23 -3.82 7.01
CA SER A 253 -8.33 -4.32 7.83
C SER A 253 -8.51 -5.84 7.74
N GLU A 254 -8.36 -6.40 6.53
CA GLU A 254 -8.60 -7.81 6.25
C GLU A 254 -7.51 -8.35 5.33
N ILE A 255 -7.16 -9.62 5.54
CA ILE A 255 -6.28 -10.37 4.66
C ILE A 255 -6.89 -11.72 4.32
N ALA A 256 -6.84 -12.04 3.03
CA ALA A 256 -7.18 -13.34 2.48
C ALA A 256 -5.95 -13.96 1.81
N LEU A 257 -5.67 -15.23 2.12
CA LEU A 257 -4.64 -16.02 1.46
C LEU A 257 -5.31 -16.98 0.47
N ASP A 258 -4.97 -16.86 -0.82
CA ASP A 258 -5.36 -17.80 -1.86
C ASP A 258 -4.10 -18.41 -2.47
N GLY A 259 -3.73 -19.60 -1.96
CA GLY A 259 -2.50 -20.29 -2.33
C GLY A 259 -1.25 -19.41 -2.09
N PRO A 260 -0.49 -19.05 -3.13
CA PRO A 260 0.70 -18.20 -2.99
C PRO A 260 0.37 -16.69 -3.00
N ILE A 261 -0.89 -16.28 -3.14
CA ILE A 261 -1.29 -14.88 -3.27
C ILE A 261 -1.94 -14.41 -1.96
N ILE A 262 -1.46 -13.28 -1.45
CA ILE A 262 -2.04 -12.54 -0.33
C ILE A 262 -2.83 -11.37 -0.92
N THR A 263 -4.10 -11.27 -0.55
CA THR A 263 -4.95 -10.11 -0.85
C THR A 263 -5.24 -9.39 0.45
N ALA A 264 -4.85 -8.13 0.54
CA ALA A 264 -5.09 -7.27 1.69
C ALA A 264 -6.10 -6.18 1.34
N THR A 265 -7.19 -6.13 2.09
CA THR A 265 -8.18 -5.05 2.03
C THR A 265 -7.67 -3.91 2.91
N CYS A 266 -7.46 -2.75 2.31
CA CYS A 266 -6.97 -1.56 2.99
C CYS A 266 -8.08 -0.52 3.01
N GLU A 267 -8.37 0.06 4.18
CA GLU A 267 -9.48 0.98 4.40
C GLU A 267 -8.98 2.36 4.78
N SER A 268 -9.54 3.40 4.16
CA SER A 268 -9.23 4.78 4.48
C SER A 268 -9.82 5.20 5.83
N LEU A 269 -9.37 6.34 6.36
CA LEU A 269 -9.80 6.92 7.64
C LEU A 269 -11.33 6.96 7.85
N SER A 270 -12.14 6.94 6.79
CA SER A 270 -13.60 6.90 6.84
C SER A 270 -14.16 5.80 7.74
N TRP A 271 -13.47 4.67 7.91
CA TRP A 271 -13.90 3.58 8.80
C TRP A 271 -14.04 4.02 10.27
N MET A 272 -13.37 5.10 10.69
CA MET A 272 -13.51 5.64 12.03
C MET A 272 -14.90 6.22 12.31
N PHE A 273 -15.63 6.66 11.28
CA PHE A 273 -16.98 7.19 11.41
C PHE A 273 -18.06 6.10 11.54
N ASP A 274 -17.74 4.86 11.14
CA ASP A 274 -18.63 3.70 11.30
C ASP A 274 -18.61 3.15 12.74
N ARG A 275 -17.79 3.71 13.63
CA ARG A 275 -17.76 3.29 15.04
C ARG A 275 -19.11 3.54 15.69
N THR A 276 -19.71 2.49 16.25
CA THR A 276 -21.01 2.52 16.91
C THR A 276 -21.12 3.68 17.92
N ALA A 277 -22.13 4.53 17.75
CA ALA A 277 -22.37 5.71 18.57
C ALA A 277 -22.94 5.36 19.96
N ALA A 278 -22.10 4.77 20.80
CA ALA A 278 -22.13 4.86 22.26
C ALA A 278 -20.80 4.31 22.78
N ARG A 279 -19.87 5.20 23.15
CA ARG A 279 -18.54 4.78 23.65
C ARG A 279 -18.59 4.14 25.04
N ARG A 280 -19.70 4.29 25.77
CA ARG A 280 -19.87 3.77 27.13
C ARG A 280 -21.21 3.10 27.30
N LEU A 281 -21.20 1.99 28.02
CA LEU A 281 -22.40 1.26 28.39
C LEU A 281 -22.72 1.53 29.86
N TYR A 282 -24.01 1.54 30.19
CA TYR A 282 -24.43 1.44 31.58
C TYR A 282 -24.30 -0.02 32.01
N GLN A 283 -23.15 -0.37 32.57
CA GLN A 283 -22.80 -1.71 33.03
C GLN A 283 -22.11 -1.67 34.39
N ASN A 284 -22.12 -2.80 35.11
CA ASN A 284 -21.45 -2.92 36.41
C ASN A 284 -19.93 -2.79 36.27
N ASN A 285 -19.37 -3.35 35.19
CA ASN A 285 -17.94 -3.35 34.95
C ASN A 285 -17.44 -1.96 34.55
N ASP A 286 -16.15 -1.74 34.74
CA ASP A 286 -15.50 -0.52 34.30
C ASP A 286 -15.63 -0.33 32.78
N ASN A 287 -15.92 0.89 32.35
CA ASN A 287 -15.88 1.27 30.95
C ASN A 287 -14.45 1.63 30.50
N TRP A 288 -13.51 1.80 31.44
CA TRP A 288 -12.12 2.15 31.17
C TRP A 288 -11.21 0.94 31.30
N ASN A 289 -10.21 0.85 30.42
CA ASN A 289 -9.06 0.00 30.68
C ASN A 289 -8.23 0.58 31.84
N LEU A 290 -7.57 -0.29 32.60
CA LEU A 290 -6.89 0.06 33.86
C LEU A 290 -5.90 1.24 33.73
N PHE A 291 -5.15 1.31 32.63
CA PHE A 291 -4.12 2.34 32.43
C PHE A 291 -4.52 3.41 31.41
N GLU A 292 -5.81 3.52 31.09
CA GLU A 292 -6.27 4.65 30.28
C GLU A 292 -6.20 5.96 31.07
N PRO A 293 -5.99 7.10 30.39
CA PRO A 293 -5.89 8.41 31.04
C PRO A 293 -7.09 8.74 31.95
N ALA A 294 -8.28 8.23 31.62
CA ALA A 294 -9.49 8.45 32.41
C ALA A 294 -9.54 7.64 33.71
N ASN A 295 -8.97 6.42 33.73
CA ASN A 295 -8.81 5.64 34.96
C ASN A 295 -7.71 6.26 35.85
N GLY A 296 -6.71 6.91 35.22
CA GLY A 296 -5.77 7.80 35.89
C GLY A 296 -4.70 7.11 36.73
N LEU A 297 -4.52 5.80 36.54
CA LEU A 297 -3.38 5.01 37.04
C LEU A 297 -2.29 4.96 35.96
N ALA A 298 -1.03 5.15 36.36
CA ALA A 298 0.09 5.00 35.45
C ALA A 298 0.55 3.53 35.40
N ALA A 299 0.68 2.96 34.20
CA ALA A 299 1.17 1.59 34.03
C ALA A 299 2.56 1.38 34.66
N SER A 300 3.37 2.44 34.74
CA SER A 300 4.71 2.40 35.34
C SER A 300 4.73 2.04 36.82
N ASP A 301 3.65 2.33 37.54
CA ASP A 301 3.55 2.11 38.99
C ASP A 301 3.02 0.70 39.32
N TRP A 302 2.52 0.00 38.30
CA TRP A 302 1.90 -1.32 38.40
C TRP A 302 2.58 -2.33 37.47
N GLN A 303 3.91 -2.19 37.34
CA GLN A 303 4.76 -3.08 36.53
C GLN A 303 5.83 -3.77 37.39
N TRP A 304 6.13 -5.02 37.05
CA TRP A 304 7.24 -5.79 37.59
C TRP A 304 8.18 -6.17 36.46
N ASN A 305 9.46 -5.89 36.66
CA ASN A 305 10.54 -6.37 35.81
C ASN A 305 10.86 -7.80 36.25
N ALA A 306 10.99 -8.71 35.29
CA ALA A 306 11.32 -10.11 35.51
C ALA A 306 12.16 -10.62 34.33
N THR A 307 12.67 -11.84 34.44
CA THR A 307 13.38 -12.53 33.37
C THR A 307 12.73 -13.86 33.05
N VAL A 308 12.76 -14.27 31.78
CA VAL A 308 12.28 -15.58 31.34
C VAL A 308 13.13 -16.69 31.98
N VAL A 309 12.49 -17.64 32.65
CA VAL A 309 13.11 -18.86 33.17
C VAL A 309 12.87 -20.02 32.20
N SER A 310 11.62 -20.18 31.74
CA SER A 310 11.25 -21.16 30.74
C SER A 310 9.96 -20.74 30.02
N TYR A 311 9.77 -21.26 28.81
CA TYR A 311 8.56 -21.04 28.02
C TYR A 311 8.17 -22.33 27.31
N ASP A 312 6.89 -22.68 27.39
CA ASP A 312 6.28 -23.83 26.72
C ASP A 312 5.25 -23.35 25.70
N ALA A 313 5.62 -23.37 24.41
CA ALA A 313 4.80 -22.82 23.33
C ALA A 313 3.45 -23.55 23.13
N PRO A 314 3.37 -24.90 23.17
CA PRO A 314 2.10 -25.63 23.08
C PRO A 314 1.04 -25.26 24.12
N THR A 315 1.46 -24.94 25.35
CA THR A 315 0.55 -24.55 26.44
C THR A 315 0.48 -23.03 26.66
N ALA A 316 1.26 -22.25 25.91
CA ALA A 316 1.46 -20.82 26.11
C ALA A 316 1.82 -20.46 27.57
N THR A 317 2.58 -21.33 28.24
CA THR A 317 2.98 -21.16 29.65
C THR A 317 4.36 -20.51 29.72
N LEU A 318 4.46 -19.40 30.45
CA LEU A 318 5.69 -18.67 30.70
C LEU A 318 6.04 -18.73 32.19
N VAL A 319 7.25 -19.19 32.51
CA VAL A 319 7.80 -19.10 33.87
C VAL A 319 8.74 -17.92 33.92
N ILE A 320 8.50 -17.00 34.86
CA ILE A 320 9.33 -15.82 35.09
C ILE A 320 9.95 -15.86 36.47
N GLY A 321 11.18 -15.33 36.57
CA GLY A 321 11.95 -15.23 37.80
C GLY A 321 12.55 -13.84 37.96
N ALA A 322 13.37 -13.65 39.01
CA ALA A 322 14.03 -12.38 39.34
C ALA A 322 13.05 -11.19 39.37
N ILE A 323 11.86 -11.42 39.94
CA ILE A 323 10.72 -10.50 39.87
C ILE A 323 10.96 -9.30 40.81
N ALA A 324 11.01 -8.10 40.25
CA ALA A 324 11.23 -6.86 40.96
C ALA A 324 10.21 -5.79 40.54
N ALA A 325 9.55 -5.16 41.52
CA ALA A 325 8.64 -4.04 41.26
C ALA A 325 9.42 -2.80 40.78
N ASN A 326 8.93 -2.10 39.75
CA ASN A 326 9.65 -0.97 39.15
C ASN A 326 9.42 0.37 39.89
N ASN A 327 8.23 0.62 40.43
CA ASN A 327 7.97 1.84 41.21
C ASN A 327 6.87 1.59 42.25
N GLN A 328 7.11 1.98 43.50
CA GLN A 328 6.22 1.66 44.62
C GLN A 328 5.14 2.74 44.81
N GLY A 329 3.95 2.49 44.28
CA GLY A 329 2.68 2.90 44.91
C GLY A 329 2.12 1.84 45.87
N LEU A 330 2.76 0.66 45.90
CA LEU A 330 2.38 -0.47 46.74
C LEU A 330 3.19 -0.49 48.02
N ASN A 331 2.47 -0.53 49.13
CA ASN A 331 2.96 -0.80 50.47
C ASN A 331 3.50 -2.24 50.59
N GLY A 332 4.60 -2.56 49.90
CA GLY A 332 5.33 -3.82 50.05
C GLY A 332 4.47 -5.07 49.94
N ALA A 333 3.83 -5.32 48.79
CA ALA A 333 3.31 -6.67 48.50
C ALA A 333 4.51 -7.61 48.28
N THR A 334 5.18 -8.00 49.38
CA THR A 334 6.25 -9.00 49.42
C THR A 334 5.75 -10.39 49.01
N VAL A 335 4.42 -10.55 48.93
CA VAL A 335 3.73 -11.78 48.56
C VAL A 335 2.84 -11.50 47.35
N LEU A 336 3.33 -11.87 46.17
CA LEU A 336 2.49 -11.96 44.97
C LEU A 336 1.62 -13.22 45.10
N ALA A 337 0.35 -13.02 45.43
CA ALA A 337 -0.64 -14.09 45.56
C ALA A 337 -0.97 -14.71 44.18
N ALA A 338 -1.61 -15.88 44.20
CA ALA A 338 -2.18 -16.45 43.00
C ALA A 338 -3.19 -15.47 42.36
N HIS A 339 -3.31 -15.53 41.04
CA HIS A 339 -4.19 -14.69 40.22
C HIS A 339 -3.84 -13.19 40.23
N TYR A 340 -2.71 -12.77 40.82
CA TYR A 340 -2.36 -11.35 40.89
C TYR A 340 -2.17 -10.71 39.50
N PHE A 341 -1.69 -11.46 38.51
CA PHE A 341 -1.52 -10.94 37.16
C PHE A 341 -2.65 -11.34 36.20
N ALA A 342 -3.68 -12.07 36.66
CA ALA A 342 -4.79 -12.51 35.83
C ALA A 342 -5.56 -11.31 35.23
N ALA A 343 -5.87 -11.36 33.94
CA ALA A 343 -6.42 -10.25 33.15
C ALA A 343 -5.48 -9.02 33.04
N GLY A 344 -4.19 -9.19 33.32
CA GLY A 344 -3.14 -8.22 33.02
C GLY A 344 -2.52 -8.50 31.64
N TYR A 345 -1.35 -7.93 31.39
CA TYR A 345 -0.56 -8.26 30.21
C TYR A 345 0.92 -8.36 30.55
N ALA A 346 1.64 -9.13 29.76
CA ALA A 346 3.09 -9.25 29.77
C ALA A 346 3.65 -8.62 28.49
N GLN A 347 4.67 -7.78 28.66
CA GLN A 347 5.51 -7.27 27.59
C GLN A 347 6.82 -8.06 27.62
N ILE A 348 7.10 -8.80 26.56
CA ILE A 348 8.32 -9.61 26.42
C ILE A 348 9.19 -8.94 25.37
N THR A 349 10.46 -8.69 25.70
CA THR A 349 11.43 -8.15 24.74
C THR A 349 12.45 -9.23 24.38
N THR A 350 12.40 -9.68 23.13
CA THR A 350 13.29 -10.69 22.56
C THR A 350 14.13 -10.05 21.45
N GLY A 351 15.38 -9.69 21.76
CA GLY A 351 16.23 -8.95 20.83
C GLY A 351 15.63 -7.59 20.47
N ALA A 352 15.37 -7.34 19.18
CA ALA A 352 14.74 -6.10 18.69
C ALA A 352 13.20 -6.16 18.68
N ALA A 353 12.60 -7.33 18.91
CA ALA A 353 11.15 -7.51 18.88
C ALA A 353 10.55 -7.34 20.29
N THR A 354 9.43 -6.65 20.38
CA THR A 354 8.63 -6.54 21.61
C THR A 354 7.23 -7.09 21.36
N GLN A 355 6.77 -7.99 22.22
CA GLN A 355 5.48 -8.68 22.08
C GLN A 355 4.63 -8.46 23.32
N TYR A 356 3.31 -8.33 23.14
CA TYR A 356 2.36 -8.09 24.23
C TYR A 356 1.38 -9.25 24.32
N ARG A 357 1.27 -9.91 25.48
CA ARG A 357 0.32 -11.01 25.67
C ARG A 357 -0.54 -10.76 26.89
N MET A 358 -1.85 -10.93 26.72
CA MET A 358 -2.76 -10.99 27.85
C MET A 358 -2.39 -12.17 28.74
N VAL A 359 -2.40 -11.92 30.04
CA VAL A 359 -2.19 -12.95 31.07
C VAL A 359 -3.55 -13.53 31.40
N GLY A 360 -3.75 -14.80 31.10
CA GLY A 360 -4.95 -15.55 31.48
C GLY A 360 -4.97 -15.77 32.99
N ASP A 361 -3.87 -16.30 33.54
CA ASP A 361 -3.74 -16.56 34.97
C ASP A 361 -2.27 -16.54 35.45
N SER A 362 -2.06 -16.51 36.76
CA SER A 362 -0.74 -16.56 37.41
C SER A 362 -0.76 -17.33 38.73
N THR A 363 0.30 -18.09 39.01
CA THR A 363 0.48 -18.74 40.31
C THR A 363 0.94 -17.75 41.37
N ALA A 364 0.85 -18.14 42.64
CA ALA A 364 1.57 -17.43 43.70
C ALA A 364 3.08 -17.59 43.51
N ILE A 365 3.87 -16.66 44.05
CA ILE A 365 5.33 -16.77 44.01
C ILE A 365 5.80 -18.00 44.80
N ALA A 366 6.57 -18.87 44.15
CA ALA A 366 7.15 -20.09 44.73
C ALA A 366 8.60 -20.22 44.27
N GLY A 367 9.55 -20.32 45.21
CA GLY A 367 10.98 -20.41 44.86
C GLY A 367 11.55 -19.17 44.15
N GLY A 368 10.87 -18.02 44.21
CA GLY A 368 11.25 -16.79 43.48
C GLY A 368 10.71 -16.71 42.05
N GLU A 369 9.90 -17.68 41.65
CA GLU A 369 9.32 -17.80 40.30
C GLU A 369 7.80 -17.70 40.34
N ILE A 370 7.23 -17.27 39.21
CA ILE A 370 5.79 -17.27 38.96
C ILE A 370 5.55 -17.94 37.60
N THR A 371 4.59 -18.85 37.57
CA THR A 371 4.08 -19.42 36.33
C THR A 371 2.90 -18.58 35.86
N VAL A 372 2.94 -18.16 34.60
CA VAL A 372 1.96 -17.29 33.95
C VAL A 372 1.41 -18.01 32.73
N SER A 373 0.09 -18.13 32.63
CA SER A 373 -0.57 -18.62 31.41
C SER A 373 -0.87 -17.43 30.50
N LEU A 374 -0.41 -17.49 29.26
CA LEU A 374 -0.67 -16.46 28.26
C LEU A 374 -1.90 -16.84 27.45
N ALA A 375 -2.67 -15.83 27.01
CA ALA A 375 -3.88 -16.06 26.21
C ALA A 375 -3.59 -16.72 24.85
N GLN A 376 -2.37 -16.56 24.32
CA GLN A 376 -1.91 -17.18 23.09
C GLN A 376 -0.39 -17.34 23.10
N ALA A 377 0.14 -18.18 22.22
CA ALA A 377 1.57 -18.37 22.08
C ALA A 377 2.29 -17.08 21.62
N LEU A 378 3.57 -16.95 21.96
CA LEU A 378 4.44 -15.89 21.47
C LEU A 378 4.85 -16.21 20.04
N SER A 379 4.84 -15.22 19.15
CA SER A 379 5.24 -15.45 17.75
C SER A 379 6.76 -15.65 17.62
N THR A 380 7.54 -15.09 18.54
CA THR A 380 8.98 -15.38 18.69
C THR A 380 9.21 -16.06 20.04
N VAL A 381 9.83 -17.23 20.02
CA VAL A 381 10.17 -17.97 21.25
C VAL A 381 11.23 -17.18 22.03
N PRO A 382 10.97 -16.77 23.28
CA PRO A 382 11.95 -16.07 24.09
C PRO A 382 13.04 -17.02 24.58
N ASN A 383 14.25 -16.50 24.76
CA ASN A 383 15.36 -17.21 25.38
C ASN A 383 15.32 -17.04 26.90
N VAL A 384 15.94 -17.98 27.61
CA VAL A 384 16.15 -17.86 29.06
C VAL A 384 16.99 -16.62 29.34
N GLY A 385 16.52 -15.77 30.27
CA GLY A 385 17.15 -14.50 30.62
C GLY A 385 16.61 -13.28 29.89
N ASP A 386 15.76 -13.45 28.87
CA ASP A 386 15.11 -12.32 28.19
C ASP A 386 14.27 -11.50 29.17
N ALA A 387 14.24 -10.17 28.94
CA ALA A 387 13.54 -9.25 29.83
C ALA A 387 12.03 -9.32 29.62
N VAL A 388 11.29 -9.41 30.73
CA VAL A 388 9.83 -9.38 30.78
C VAL A 388 9.38 -8.25 31.70
N LYS A 389 8.39 -7.49 31.25
CA LYS A 389 7.61 -6.61 32.13
C LYS A 389 6.21 -7.18 32.25
N ILE A 390 5.79 -7.50 33.46
CA ILE A 390 4.44 -7.98 33.73
C ILE A 390 3.65 -6.91 34.48
N PHE A 391 2.42 -6.68 34.05
CA PHE A 391 1.56 -5.62 34.57
C PHE A 391 0.43 -6.22 35.41
N ALA A 392 0.04 -5.52 36.48
CA ALA A 392 -1.03 -5.97 37.37
C ALA A 392 -2.34 -6.22 36.60
N GLY A 393 -3.01 -7.33 36.94
CA GLY A 393 -4.29 -7.68 36.34
C GLY A 393 -5.49 -6.92 36.89
N TYR A 394 -6.50 -6.67 36.06
CA TYR A 394 -7.75 -6.02 36.43
C TYR A 394 -8.92 -6.68 35.71
N ASP A 395 -9.91 -7.11 36.49
CA ASP A 395 -11.12 -7.82 36.04
C ASP A 395 -12.29 -6.87 35.72
N GLY A 396 -12.08 -5.55 35.82
CA GLY A 396 -13.11 -4.55 35.59
C GLY A 396 -14.12 -4.42 36.73
N GLN A 397 -13.94 -5.10 37.87
CA GLN A 397 -14.85 -5.04 39.02
C GLN A 397 -14.49 -3.90 39.97
N TYR A 398 -15.51 -3.32 40.61
CA TYR A 398 -15.34 -2.21 41.54
C TYR A 398 -14.58 -2.62 42.81
N GLU A 399 -14.81 -3.85 43.27
CA GLU A 399 -14.12 -4.44 44.42
C GLU A 399 -12.62 -4.55 44.18
N THR A 400 -12.21 -4.96 42.98
CA THR A 400 -10.79 -5.02 42.58
C THR A 400 -10.20 -3.63 42.46
N ALA A 401 -10.95 -2.67 41.88
CA ALA A 401 -10.51 -1.28 41.77
C ALA A 401 -10.21 -0.64 43.14
N ILE A 402 -11.06 -0.87 44.14
CA ILE A 402 -10.83 -0.37 45.51
C ILE A 402 -9.76 -1.19 46.23
N GLY A 403 -9.89 -2.52 46.21
CA GLY A 403 -9.08 -3.40 47.04
C GLY A 403 -7.63 -3.47 46.59
N LYS A 404 -7.40 -3.62 45.28
CA LYS A 404 -6.05 -3.80 44.72
C LYS A 404 -5.41 -2.47 44.35
N PHE A 405 -6.18 -1.54 43.76
CA PHE A 405 -5.65 -0.31 43.17
C PHE A 405 -5.98 0.97 43.95
N ALA A 406 -6.84 0.90 44.98
CA ALA A 406 -7.38 2.06 45.69
C ALA A 406 -7.97 3.15 44.76
N ASN A 407 -8.50 2.75 43.59
CA ASN A 407 -8.94 3.66 42.51
C ASN A 407 -10.47 3.75 42.35
N GLY A 408 -11.23 3.48 43.42
CA GLY A 408 -12.70 3.57 43.40
C GLY A 408 -13.28 4.88 42.84
N PRO A 409 -12.75 6.08 43.20
CA PRO A 409 -13.28 7.35 42.70
C PRO A 409 -13.19 7.58 41.19
N LYS A 410 -12.31 6.85 40.48
CA LYS A 410 -12.13 6.95 39.02
C LYS A 410 -12.67 5.74 38.26
N PHE A 411 -13.45 4.89 38.93
CA PHE A 411 -14.16 3.79 38.28
C PHE A 411 -15.18 4.32 37.27
N GLY A 412 -15.09 3.88 36.01
CA GLY A 412 -15.94 4.35 34.91
C GLY A 412 -17.23 3.56 34.71
N GLY A 413 -17.43 2.50 35.49
CA GLY A 413 -18.65 1.69 35.49
C GLY A 413 -19.71 2.21 36.47
N PHE A 414 -20.81 1.47 36.57
CA PHE A 414 -21.95 1.77 37.43
C PHE A 414 -22.19 0.61 38.40
N PRO A 415 -21.41 0.49 39.49
CA PRO A 415 -21.40 -0.71 40.34
C PRO A 415 -22.73 -0.96 41.07
N PHE A 416 -23.54 0.10 41.23
CA PHE A 416 -24.83 0.04 41.91
C PHE A 416 -26.03 0.05 40.96
N ILE A 417 -25.82 -0.16 39.65
CA ILE A 417 -26.95 -0.29 38.73
C ILE A 417 -27.74 -1.57 39.09
N PRO A 418 -29.08 -1.50 39.17
CA PRO A 418 -29.90 -2.67 39.48
C PRO A 418 -29.71 -3.77 38.43
N VAL A 419 -29.51 -5.01 38.88
CA VAL A 419 -29.29 -6.21 38.02
C VAL A 419 -30.56 -6.61 37.24
N GLY A 420 -31.72 -6.06 37.61
CA GLY A 420 -32.99 -6.29 36.93
C GLY A 420 -33.85 -5.03 36.89
N ASN A 421 -34.91 -5.04 36.07
CA ASN A 421 -35.79 -3.89 35.93
C ASN A 421 -36.45 -3.55 37.28
N PRO A 422 -36.10 -2.41 37.92
CA PRO A 422 -36.62 -2.06 39.24
C PRO A 422 -38.13 -1.78 39.22
N PHE A 423 -38.72 -1.56 38.05
CA PHE A 423 -40.15 -1.29 37.89
C PHE A 423 -41.04 -2.55 37.89
N VAL A 424 -40.47 -3.75 37.78
CA VAL A 424 -41.24 -5.02 37.74
C VAL A 424 -41.20 -5.76 39.08
N LEU A 425 -40.44 -5.27 40.04
CA LEU A 425 -40.37 -5.87 41.37
C LEU A 425 -41.62 -5.49 42.17
N LYS A 426 -42.48 -6.49 42.41
CA LYS A 426 -43.57 -6.36 43.39
C LYS A 426 -42.95 -6.07 44.76
N ILE A 427 -43.10 -4.84 45.23
CA ILE A 427 -42.82 -4.49 46.63
C ILE A 427 -43.86 -5.24 47.47
N THR A 428 -43.48 -6.40 47.99
CA THR A 428 -44.28 -7.07 49.01
C THR A 428 -43.94 -6.35 50.30
N GLN A 429 -44.79 -5.39 50.72
CA GLN A 429 -44.64 -4.79 52.05
C GLN A 429 -44.56 -5.93 53.07
N PRO A 430 -43.50 -6.02 53.89
CA PRO A 430 -43.56 -6.90 55.04
C PRO A 430 -44.70 -6.40 55.93
N ALA A 431 -45.59 -7.31 56.34
CA ALA A 431 -46.68 -6.99 57.24
C ALA A 431 -46.09 -6.33 58.49
N TYR A 432 -46.33 -5.03 58.66
CA TYR A 432 -45.96 -4.27 59.83
C TYR A 432 -46.72 -4.87 61.03
N GLY A 433 -46.05 -5.72 61.81
CA GLY A 433 -46.53 -6.16 63.11
C GLY A 433 -46.44 -4.97 64.08
N PRO A 434 -47.51 -4.64 64.82
CA PRO A 434 -47.52 -3.46 65.66
C PRO A 434 -46.60 -3.69 66.87
N GLY A 435 -45.42 -3.06 66.88
CA GLY A 435 -44.61 -2.92 68.07
C GLY A 435 -45.35 -2.06 69.09
N LYS A 436 -45.91 -2.70 70.12
CA LYS A 436 -46.41 -2.02 71.33
C LYS A 436 -45.22 -1.45 72.12
N LYS A 437 -45.49 -0.30 72.76
CA LYS A 437 -44.62 0.36 73.75
C LYS A 437 -44.18 -0.56 74.88
#